data_AF-A0A918BA54-F1
#
_entry.id   AF-A0A918BA54-F1
#
_cell.length_a   1.000
_cell.length_b   1.000
_cell.length_c   1.000
_cell.angle_alpha   90.00
_cell.angle_beta   90.00
_cell.angle_gamma   90.00
#
_symmetry.space_group_name_H-M   'P 1'
#
loop_
_entity.id
_entity.type
_entity.pdbx_description
1 polymer ?
#
loop_
_entity_poly.entity_id
_entity_poly.type
_entity_poly.pdbx_seq_one_letter_code
_entity_poly.pdbx_strand_id
1 'polypeptide(L)'
;MLNAAGIGAGDEVVVPAFGNVEIAEAVALNGAVPVFADIDPVTYCLAPTAVDAVVTSRTAAVVVVHRFGRSADITGLRTLGRRHGFLVLEQGESEAPYDEIARRRQRAAYLDARLNGVWTPQDAEGHTYQQYVVRVPGNGRPDRDAFARAIQVRGIDCRVPVKTPVHRTPAFRRDVCLPETERAADETLALPVDASLTRRDMQRIVSACNALGGLLQPAF
;
A
#
# COMPACT_ATOMS: atom_id res chain seq x y z
N MET A 1 -15.08 -10.84 -11.31
CA MET A 1 -14.18 -11.92 -10.86
C MET A 1 -14.85 -12.79 -9.79
N LEU A 2 -15.41 -12.23 -8.71
CA LEU A 2 -16.04 -12.99 -7.63
C LEU A 2 -17.19 -13.93 -8.08
N ASN A 3 -18.23 -13.39 -8.74
CA ASN A 3 -19.31 -14.20 -9.32
C ASN A 3 -18.81 -15.34 -10.23
N ALA A 4 -17.85 -15.05 -11.10
CA ALA A 4 -17.30 -16.04 -12.03
C ALA A 4 -16.48 -17.14 -11.32
N ALA A 5 -15.97 -16.83 -10.12
CA ALA A 5 -15.27 -17.77 -9.25
C ALA A 5 -16.23 -18.58 -8.35
N GLY A 6 -17.55 -18.37 -8.47
CA GLY A 6 -18.56 -19.08 -7.67
C GLY A 6 -18.66 -18.62 -6.22
N ILE A 7 -18.08 -17.47 -5.87
CA ILE A 7 -18.08 -16.92 -4.50
C ILE A 7 -19.44 -16.31 -4.19
N GLY A 8 -20.01 -16.63 -3.03
CA GLY A 8 -21.31 -16.12 -2.63
C GLY A 8 -21.60 -16.22 -1.12
N ALA A 9 -22.89 -16.32 -0.80
CA ALA A 9 -23.36 -16.34 0.58
C ALA A 9 -22.75 -17.51 1.39
N GLY A 10 -22.16 -17.19 2.54
CA GLY A 10 -21.51 -18.16 3.42
C GLY A 10 -19.99 -18.27 3.22
N ASP A 11 -19.46 -17.75 2.12
CA ASP A 11 -18.02 -17.72 1.87
C ASP A 11 -17.33 -16.58 2.62
N GLU A 12 -16.10 -16.82 3.01
CA GLU A 12 -15.16 -15.78 3.45
C GLU A 12 -14.18 -15.47 2.32
N VAL A 13 -13.92 -14.18 2.11
CA VAL A 13 -12.90 -13.71 1.17
C VAL A 13 -11.91 -12.84 1.92
N VAL A 14 -10.64 -13.25 1.94
CA VAL A 14 -9.58 -12.46 2.55
C VAL A 14 -9.20 -11.29 1.62
N VAL A 15 -9.19 -10.08 2.15
CA VAL A 15 -8.94 -8.83 1.40
C VAL A 15 -7.97 -7.93 2.16
N PRO A 16 -7.20 -7.05 1.49
CA PRO A 16 -6.35 -6.09 2.16
C PRO A 16 -7.19 -5.08 2.96
N ALA A 17 -6.65 -4.64 4.09
CA ALA A 17 -7.24 -3.53 4.85
C ALA A 17 -6.59 -2.17 4.52
N PHE A 18 -5.49 -2.15 3.77
CA PHE A 18 -4.75 -0.94 3.40
C PHE A 18 -5.16 -0.42 2.02
N GLY A 19 -6.28 0.31 1.95
CA GLY A 19 -6.83 0.87 0.72
C GLY A 19 -7.86 -0.03 0.04
N ASN A 20 -8.29 0.35 -1.17
CA ASN A 20 -9.19 -0.42 -2.04
C ASN A 20 -10.50 -0.90 -1.37
N VAL A 21 -11.25 0.02 -0.75
CA VAL A 21 -12.54 -0.28 -0.09
C VAL A 21 -13.55 -0.95 -1.03
N GLU A 22 -13.49 -0.61 -2.32
CA GLU A 22 -14.32 -1.17 -3.38
C GLU A 22 -14.20 -2.70 -3.51
N ILE A 23 -13.07 -3.29 -3.08
CA ILE A 23 -12.89 -4.75 -3.08
C ILE A 23 -13.73 -5.37 -1.95
N ALA A 24 -13.70 -4.78 -0.75
CA ALA A 24 -14.52 -5.25 0.37
C ALA A 24 -16.02 -5.05 0.07
N GLU A 25 -16.38 -3.96 -0.59
CA GLU A 25 -17.74 -3.72 -1.10
C GLU A 25 -18.16 -4.76 -2.13
N ALA A 26 -17.31 -5.07 -3.10
CA ALA A 26 -17.60 -6.11 -4.08
C ALA A 26 -17.83 -7.47 -3.42
N VAL A 27 -17.02 -7.85 -2.43
CA VAL A 27 -17.21 -9.08 -1.65
C VAL A 27 -18.57 -9.06 -0.94
N ALA A 28 -18.88 -7.99 -0.20
CA ALA A 28 -20.14 -7.87 0.51
C ALA A 28 -21.37 -7.88 -0.42
N LEU A 29 -21.29 -7.22 -1.58
CA LEU A 29 -22.35 -7.19 -2.59
C LEU A 29 -22.59 -8.56 -3.24
N ASN A 30 -21.60 -9.45 -3.25
CA ASN A 30 -21.77 -10.84 -3.69
C ASN A 30 -22.35 -11.73 -2.55
N GLY A 31 -22.64 -11.19 -1.37
CA GLY A 31 -23.17 -11.92 -0.21
C GLY A 31 -22.11 -12.64 0.62
N ALA A 32 -20.83 -12.57 0.22
CA ALA A 32 -19.71 -13.13 0.95
C ALA A 32 -19.24 -12.19 2.09
N VAL A 33 -18.43 -12.72 3.00
CA VAL A 33 -17.89 -11.99 4.16
C VAL A 33 -16.46 -11.55 3.87
N PRO A 34 -16.16 -10.24 3.84
CA PRO A 34 -14.78 -9.77 3.76
C PRO A 34 -14.06 -10.02 5.10
N VAL A 35 -12.93 -10.72 5.03
CA VAL A 35 -12.02 -10.96 6.15
C VAL A 35 -10.74 -10.16 5.89
N PHE A 36 -10.33 -9.35 6.86
CA PHE A 36 -9.15 -8.50 6.70
C PHE A 36 -7.90 -9.21 7.21
N ALA A 37 -6.84 -9.20 6.40
CA ALA A 37 -5.50 -9.63 6.79
C ALA A 37 -4.52 -8.46 6.70
N ASP A 38 -3.45 -8.55 7.49
CA ASP A 38 -2.45 -7.48 7.56
C ASP A 38 -1.52 -7.49 6.33
N ILE A 39 -0.82 -6.38 6.15
CA ILE A 39 0.10 -6.17 5.04
C ILE A 39 1.54 -6.51 5.45
N ASP A 40 2.37 -6.78 4.45
CA ASP A 40 3.81 -6.74 4.61
C ASP A 40 4.25 -5.26 4.72
N PRO A 41 5.05 -4.88 5.73
CA PRO A 41 5.39 -3.48 6.00
C PRO A 41 6.25 -2.82 4.92
N VAL A 42 6.93 -3.61 4.09
CA VAL A 42 7.83 -3.13 3.06
C VAL A 42 7.09 -2.99 1.72
N THR A 43 6.27 -3.97 1.39
CA THR A 43 5.58 -4.04 0.09
C THR A 43 4.19 -3.42 0.10
N TYR A 44 3.60 -3.25 1.28
CA TYR A 44 2.22 -2.83 1.51
C TYR A 44 1.15 -3.76 0.92
N CYS A 45 1.56 -4.87 0.31
CA CYS A 45 0.68 -5.92 -0.17
C CYS A 45 0.30 -6.85 0.99
N LEU A 46 -0.74 -7.68 0.81
CA LEU A 46 -1.10 -8.71 1.81
C LEU A 46 0.10 -9.61 2.14
N ALA A 47 0.37 -9.79 3.44
CA ALA A 47 1.41 -10.71 3.90
C ALA A 47 0.87 -12.16 3.88
N PRO A 48 1.55 -13.12 3.23
CA PRO A 48 1.12 -14.52 3.21
C PRO A 48 0.93 -15.11 4.62
N THR A 49 1.77 -14.73 5.58
CA THR A 49 1.67 -15.17 6.98
C THR A 49 0.42 -14.60 7.68
N ALA A 50 0.06 -13.35 7.40
CA ALA A 50 -1.16 -12.74 7.93
C ALA A 50 -2.42 -13.36 7.31
N VAL A 51 -2.35 -13.78 6.04
CA VAL A 51 -3.42 -14.53 5.38
C VAL A 51 -3.57 -15.91 6.03
N ASP A 52 -2.49 -16.68 6.21
CA ASP A 52 -2.53 -18.00 6.86
C ASP A 52 -3.17 -17.93 8.27
N ALA A 53 -2.91 -16.84 9.00
CA ALA A 53 -3.46 -16.63 10.34
C ALA A 53 -4.98 -16.41 10.40
N VAL A 54 -5.62 -16.00 9.31
CA VAL A 54 -7.07 -15.70 9.28
C VAL A 54 -7.88 -16.67 8.42
N VAL A 55 -7.22 -17.57 7.70
CA VAL A 55 -7.89 -18.57 6.86
C VAL A 55 -8.69 -19.54 7.73
N THR A 56 -9.90 -19.84 7.30
CA THR A 56 -10.80 -20.82 7.90
C THR A 56 -11.29 -21.82 6.86
N SER A 57 -12.09 -22.81 7.27
CA SER A 57 -12.75 -23.73 6.35
C SER A 57 -13.80 -23.04 5.45
N ARG A 58 -14.19 -21.79 5.74
CA ARG A 58 -15.10 -21.00 4.90
C ARG A 58 -14.36 -20.10 3.92
N THR A 59 -13.03 -20.01 4.00
CA THR A 59 -12.26 -19.16 3.10
C THR A 59 -12.28 -19.73 1.69
N ALA A 60 -13.03 -19.07 0.80
CA ALA A 60 -13.17 -19.48 -0.59
C ALA A 60 -12.13 -18.78 -1.48
N ALA A 61 -11.71 -17.57 -1.12
CA ALA A 61 -10.72 -16.82 -1.91
C ALA A 61 -9.90 -15.80 -1.09
N VAL A 62 -8.79 -15.39 -1.68
CA VAL A 62 -7.99 -14.22 -1.29
C VAL A 62 -7.94 -13.29 -2.49
N VAL A 63 -8.35 -12.03 -2.31
CA VAL A 63 -8.14 -10.99 -3.32
C VAL A 63 -6.84 -10.26 -3.03
N VAL A 64 -5.90 -10.38 -3.95
CA VAL A 64 -4.55 -9.83 -3.82
C VAL A 64 -4.46 -8.56 -4.64
N VAL A 65 -4.00 -7.48 -4.00
CA VAL A 65 -3.78 -6.19 -4.64
C VAL A 65 -2.29 -5.91 -4.70
N HIS A 66 -1.78 -5.63 -5.89
CA HIS A 66 -0.44 -5.07 -6.06
C HIS A 66 -0.45 -3.60 -5.66
N ARG A 67 0.53 -3.15 -4.88
CA ARG A 67 0.48 -1.83 -4.24
C ARG A 67 1.61 -0.94 -4.70
N PHE A 68 1.24 0.25 -5.17
CA PHE A 68 2.16 1.34 -5.54
C PHE A 68 3.16 0.96 -6.65
N GLY A 69 2.80 -0.04 -7.45
CA GLY A 69 3.67 -0.61 -8.48
C GLY A 69 4.55 -1.77 -8.01
N ARG A 70 4.35 -2.27 -6.79
CA ARG A 70 5.01 -3.47 -6.27
C ARG A 70 4.07 -4.67 -6.34
N SER A 71 4.59 -5.77 -6.86
CA SER A 71 3.87 -7.04 -6.89
C SER A 71 3.83 -7.66 -5.50
N ALA A 72 2.69 -8.26 -5.18
CA ALA A 72 2.51 -9.06 -3.98
C ALA A 72 3.24 -10.42 -4.12
N ASP A 73 3.45 -11.13 -3.01
CA ASP A 73 3.97 -12.50 -3.05
C ASP A 73 2.90 -13.50 -3.55
N ILE A 74 2.65 -13.48 -4.86
CA ILE A 74 1.68 -14.34 -5.53
C ILE A 74 2.08 -15.82 -5.41
N THR A 75 3.38 -16.12 -5.43
CA THR A 75 3.87 -17.49 -5.31
C THR A 75 3.56 -18.05 -3.92
N GLY A 76 3.83 -17.28 -2.86
CA GLY A 76 3.49 -17.64 -1.49
C GLY A 76 1.98 -17.78 -1.30
N LEU A 77 1.19 -16.82 -1.76
CA LEU A 77 -0.26 -16.84 -1.63
C LEU A 77 -0.91 -18.00 -2.42
N ARG A 78 -0.43 -18.32 -3.62
CA ARG A 78 -0.89 -19.50 -4.37
C ARG A 78 -0.51 -20.81 -3.72
N THR A 79 0.66 -20.87 -3.09
CA THR A 79 1.08 -22.06 -2.32
C THR A 79 0.15 -22.27 -1.13
N LEU A 80 -0.18 -21.19 -0.42
CA LEU A 80 -1.15 -21.21 0.66
C LEU A 80 -2.55 -21.62 0.15
N GLY A 81 -3.00 -21.06 -0.98
CA GLY A 81 -4.27 -21.41 -1.59
C GLY A 81 -4.40 -22.88 -1.94
N ARG A 82 -3.35 -23.50 -2.49
CA ARG A 82 -3.32 -24.95 -2.73
C ARG A 82 -3.40 -25.77 -1.45
N ARG A 83 -2.78 -25.31 -0.36
CA ARG A 83 -2.78 -26.00 0.93
C ARG A 83 -4.13 -25.94 1.63
N HIS A 84 -4.83 -24.81 1.55
CA HIS A 84 -6.08 -24.57 2.27
C HIS A 84 -7.35 -24.67 1.41
N GLY A 85 -7.22 -24.78 0.09
CA GLY A 85 -8.35 -24.97 -0.83
C GLY A 85 -9.05 -23.68 -1.26
N PHE A 86 -8.40 -22.52 -1.19
CA PHE A 86 -8.97 -21.23 -1.63
C PHE A 86 -8.36 -20.73 -2.95
N LEU A 87 -9.10 -19.89 -3.66
CA LEU A 87 -8.67 -19.23 -4.89
C LEU A 87 -7.84 -17.98 -4.61
N VAL A 88 -6.87 -17.67 -5.47
CA VAL A 88 -6.12 -16.40 -5.43
C VAL A 88 -6.56 -15.55 -6.62
N LEU A 89 -7.19 -14.42 -6.33
CA LEU A 89 -7.72 -13.50 -7.32
C LEU A 89 -6.86 -12.23 -7.35
N GLU A 90 -6.20 -11.96 -8.47
CA GLU A 90 -5.27 -10.83 -8.58
C GLU A 90 -5.98 -9.57 -9.10
N GLN A 91 -5.69 -8.43 -8.47
CA GLN A 91 -6.15 -7.11 -8.85
C GLN A 91 -4.94 -6.19 -9.05
N GLY A 92 -4.76 -5.69 -10.28
CA GLY A 92 -3.74 -4.69 -10.59
C GLY A 92 -4.21 -3.26 -10.34
N GLU A 93 -3.29 -2.35 -10.04
CA GLU A 93 -3.58 -0.93 -9.80
C GLU A 93 -3.58 -0.04 -11.07
N SER A 94 -3.11 -0.54 -12.22
CA SER A 94 -3.24 0.01 -13.60
C SER A 94 -1.99 -0.36 -14.43
N GLU A 95 -2.15 -0.59 -15.73
CA GLU A 95 -1.02 -0.76 -16.67
C GLU A 95 -0.53 0.60 -17.17
N ALA A 96 0.79 0.80 -17.20
CA ALA A 96 1.44 1.97 -17.79
C ALA A 96 2.36 1.54 -18.94
N PRO A 97 2.55 2.39 -19.98
CA PRO A 97 3.52 2.12 -21.03
C PRO A 97 4.94 1.86 -20.48
N TYR A 98 5.68 0.96 -21.13
CA TYR A 98 7.00 0.53 -20.67
C TYR A 98 8.00 1.70 -20.51
N ASP A 99 7.98 2.65 -21.45
CA ASP A 99 8.84 3.83 -21.41
C ASP A 99 8.52 4.76 -20.24
N GLU A 100 7.25 4.85 -19.84
CA GLU A 100 6.84 5.56 -18.63
C GLU A 100 7.35 4.87 -17.36
N ILE A 101 7.25 3.54 -17.29
CA ILE A 101 7.78 2.76 -16.15
C ILE A 101 9.30 2.98 -16.02
N ALA A 102 10.04 2.94 -17.14
CA ALA A 102 11.48 3.20 -17.14
C ALA A 102 11.81 4.60 -16.62
N ARG A 103 11.06 5.63 -17.03
CA ARG A 103 11.23 7.00 -16.52
C ARG A 103 10.91 7.13 -15.03
N ARG A 104 9.85 6.47 -14.54
CA ARG A 104 9.52 6.45 -13.10
C ARG A 104 10.64 5.82 -12.29
N ARG A 105 11.19 4.67 -12.73
CA ARG A 105 12.35 4.01 -12.11
C ARG A 105 13.59 4.91 -12.07
N GLN A 106 13.88 5.62 -13.16
CA GLN A 106 15.02 6.55 -13.19
C GLN A 106 14.87 7.68 -12.16
N ARG A 107 13.66 8.24 -12.01
CA ARG A 107 13.37 9.28 -11.02
C ARG A 107 13.38 8.74 -9.60
N ALA A 108 12.81 7.56 -9.38
CA ALA A 108 12.86 6.87 -8.09
C ALA A 108 14.32 6.67 -7.65
N ALA A 109 15.18 6.13 -8.52
CA ALA A 109 16.61 5.98 -8.24
C ALA A 109 17.31 7.33 -7.94
N TYR A 110 16.90 8.42 -8.60
CA TYR A 110 17.42 9.75 -8.29
C TYR A 110 17.07 10.19 -6.86
N LEU A 111 15.82 9.96 -6.44
CA LEU A 111 15.29 10.29 -5.13
C LEU A 111 15.90 9.37 -4.05
N ASP A 112 15.92 8.06 -4.27
CA ASP A 112 16.47 7.04 -3.36
C ASP A 112 17.92 7.37 -2.97
N ALA A 113 18.74 7.78 -3.94
CA ALA A 113 20.14 8.13 -3.71
C ALA A 113 20.36 9.43 -2.91
N ARG A 114 19.31 10.22 -2.62
CA ARG A 114 19.43 11.59 -2.09
C ARG A 114 18.53 11.91 -0.92
N LEU A 115 17.42 11.19 -0.77
CA LEU A 115 16.54 11.33 0.38
C LEU A 115 17.17 10.70 1.61
N ASN A 116 17.21 11.47 2.70
CA ASN A 116 17.67 11.01 4.01
C ASN A 116 16.76 11.50 5.16
N GLY A 117 15.80 12.39 4.87
CA GLY A 117 14.80 12.82 5.85
C GLY A 117 13.53 11.97 5.92
N VAL A 118 13.45 10.92 5.10
CA VAL A 118 12.33 9.95 5.07
C VAL A 118 12.88 8.57 4.76
N TRP A 119 12.13 7.52 5.13
CA TRP A 119 12.46 6.16 4.70
C TRP A 119 11.91 5.92 3.30
N THR A 120 12.80 5.62 2.37
CA THR A 120 12.47 5.40 0.95
C THR A 120 11.89 4.01 0.74
N PRO A 121 11.08 3.81 -0.31
CA PRO A 121 10.66 2.46 -0.70
C PRO A 121 11.89 1.60 -1.03
N GLN A 122 11.85 0.33 -0.66
CA GLN A 122 12.92 -0.60 -1.02
C GLN A 122 12.90 -0.84 -2.54
N ASP A 123 14.05 -0.68 -3.20
CA ASP A 123 14.20 -1.10 -4.59
C ASP A 123 14.01 -2.62 -4.72
N ALA A 124 13.25 -3.02 -5.73
CA ALA A 124 12.93 -4.41 -6.01
C ALA A 124 12.72 -4.63 -7.50
N GLU A 125 13.14 -5.79 -7.98
CA GLU A 125 12.90 -6.19 -9.36
C GLU A 125 11.40 -6.13 -9.68
N GLY A 126 11.07 -5.56 -10.84
CA GLY A 126 9.68 -5.39 -11.25
C GLY A 126 8.96 -4.16 -10.69
N HIS A 127 9.47 -3.45 -9.68
CA HIS A 127 8.79 -2.28 -9.11
C HIS A 127 8.52 -1.19 -10.16
N THR A 128 7.26 -0.85 -10.42
CA THR A 128 6.89 0.12 -11.47
C THR A 128 6.84 1.57 -10.98
N TYR A 129 6.86 1.75 -9.65
CA TYR A 129 6.76 3.04 -8.98
C TYR A 129 5.54 3.84 -9.46
N GLN A 130 4.39 3.15 -9.55
CA GLN A 130 3.11 3.81 -9.81
C GLN A 130 2.85 4.92 -8.78
N GLN A 131 3.28 4.70 -7.54
CA GLN A 131 3.45 5.76 -6.55
C GLN A 131 4.82 5.59 -5.88
N TYR A 132 5.52 6.70 -5.65
CA TYR A 132 6.74 6.69 -4.85
C TYR A 132 6.36 6.96 -3.39
N VAL A 133 6.13 5.90 -2.63
CA VAL A 133 5.63 5.97 -1.25
C VAL A 133 6.78 5.86 -0.27
N VAL A 134 7.01 6.94 0.48
CA VAL A 134 7.97 7.01 1.57
C VAL A 134 7.25 6.84 2.91
N ARG A 135 8.00 6.53 3.97
CA ARG A 135 7.51 6.65 5.35
C ARG A 135 8.15 7.86 6.02
N VAL A 136 7.31 8.70 6.60
CA VAL A 136 7.72 9.88 7.37
C VAL A 136 8.17 9.43 8.76
N PRO A 137 9.37 9.84 9.23
CA PRO A 137 9.85 9.49 10.56
C PRO A 137 9.02 10.19 11.65
N GLY A 138 9.15 9.72 12.89
CA GLY A 138 8.38 10.21 14.04
C GLY A 138 7.39 9.16 14.54
N ASN A 139 6.29 9.62 15.16
CA ASN A 139 5.32 8.75 15.83
C ASN A 139 4.03 8.55 14.99
N GLY A 140 4.14 8.59 13.66
CA GLY A 140 2.98 8.49 12.76
C GLY A 140 2.17 9.78 12.71
N ARG A 141 0.85 9.71 12.95
CA ARG A 141 0.01 10.92 13.09
C ARG A 141 0.16 11.52 14.49
N PRO A 142 0.31 12.86 14.65
CA PRO A 142 0.07 13.91 13.64
C PRO A 142 1.31 14.32 12.82
N ASP A 143 2.49 13.76 13.09
CA ASP A 143 3.77 14.17 12.49
C ASP A 143 3.75 14.05 10.97
N ARG A 144 3.28 12.92 10.43
CA ARG A 144 3.11 12.72 8.98
C ARG A 144 2.24 13.80 8.34
N ASP A 145 1.13 14.15 8.97
CA ASP A 145 0.20 15.15 8.43
C ASP A 145 0.81 16.56 8.48
N ALA A 146 1.58 16.87 9.51
CA ALA A 146 2.35 18.12 9.58
C ALA A 146 3.45 18.18 8.52
N PHE A 147 4.18 17.09 8.32
CA PHE A 147 5.20 16.95 7.29
C PHE A 147 4.60 17.13 5.89
N ALA A 148 3.48 16.47 5.59
CA ALA A 148 2.76 16.60 4.33
C ALA A 148 2.35 18.06 4.05
N ARG A 149 1.73 18.73 5.04
CA ARG A 149 1.38 20.16 4.92
C ARG A 149 2.59 21.03 4.64
N ALA A 150 3.70 20.80 5.34
CA ALA A 150 4.94 21.56 5.16
C ALA A 150 5.54 21.37 3.75
N ILE A 151 5.46 20.16 3.20
CA ILE A 151 5.87 19.87 1.82
C ILE A 151 4.94 20.56 0.80
N GLN A 152 3.62 20.48 1.01
CA GLN A 152 2.62 21.10 0.13
C GLN A 152 2.74 22.62 0.07
N VAL A 153 3.02 23.31 1.19
CA VAL A 153 3.28 24.76 1.24
C VAL A 153 4.49 25.15 0.38
N ARG A 154 5.44 24.23 0.15
CA ARG A 154 6.59 24.42 -0.74
C ARG A 154 6.28 24.11 -2.21
N GLY A 155 5.01 23.88 -2.56
CA GLY A 155 4.55 23.63 -3.92
C GLY A 155 4.88 22.23 -4.44
N ILE A 156 5.06 21.25 -3.55
CA ILE A 156 5.28 19.84 -3.92
C ILE A 156 3.96 19.09 -3.71
N ASP A 157 3.44 18.48 -4.78
CA ASP A 157 2.19 17.73 -4.74
C ASP A 157 2.40 16.33 -4.12
N CYS A 158 2.36 16.27 -2.80
CA CYS A 158 2.35 15.01 -2.05
C CYS A 158 0.96 14.68 -1.53
N ARG A 159 0.66 13.39 -1.37
CA ARG A 159 -0.62 12.90 -0.86
C ARG A 159 -0.48 11.71 0.07
N VAL A 160 -1.43 11.56 0.98
CA VAL A 160 -1.56 10.35 1.81
C VAL A 160 -2.24 9.26 0.96
N PRO A 161 -1.58 8.12 0.69
CA PRO A 161 -2.13 7.12 -0.22
C PRO A 161 -3.35 6.40 0.36
N VAL A 162 -3.37 6.16 1.67
CA VAL A 162 -4.51 5.58 2.40
C VAL A 162 -4.68 6.35 3.71
N LYS A 163 -5.78 7.10 3.82
CA LYS A 163 -6.07 7.91 5.02
C LYS A 163 -6.68 7.10 6.15
N THR A 164 -7.59 6.19 5.81
CA THR A 164 -8.32 5.37 6.77
C THR A 164 -8.29 3.93 6.26
N PRO A 165 -7.66 3.00 7.00
CA PRO A 165 -7.75 1.57 6.69
C PRO A 165 -9.21 1.11 6.58
N VAL A 166 -9.48 0.18 5.68
CA VAL A 166 -10.85 -0.26 5.36
C VAL A 166 -11.56 -0.77 6.62
N HIS A 167 -10.88 -1.56 7.44
CA HIS A 167 -11.40 -2.10 8.70
C HIS A 167 -11.73 -1.04 9.77
N ARG A 168 -11.37 0.23 9.55
CA ARG A 168 -11.74 1.39 10.41
C ARG A 168 -12.82 2.27 9.82
N THR A 169 -13.13 2.10 8.53
CA THR A 169 -14.23 2.84 7.87
C THR A 169 -15.59 2.48 8.48
N PRO A 170 -16.59 3.37 8.45
CA PRO A 170 -17.90 3.08 9.03
C PRO A 170 -18.58 1.81 8.47
N ALA A 171 -18.44 1.55 7.16
CA ALA A 171 -19.08 0.41 6.50
C ALA A 171 -18.45 -0.94 6.87
N PHE A 172 -17.15 -0.97 7.15
CA PHE A 172 -16.39 -2.20 7.39
C PHE A 172 -15.68 -2.22 8.74
N ARG A 173 -16.19 -1.47 9.72
CA ARG A 173 -15.57 -1.39 11.04
C ARG A 173 -15.49 -2.78 11.67
N ARG A 174 -14.28 -3.24 11.96
CA ARG A 174 -13.99 -4.50 12.64
C ARG A 174 -12.95 -4.29 13.74
N ASP A 175 -13.12 -5.03 14.82
CA ASP A 175 -12.14 -5.07 15.91
C ASP A 175 -11.12 -6.19 15.61
N VAL A 176 -10.15 -5.87 14.75
CA VAL A 176 -9.08 -6.78 14.33
C VAL A 176 -7.74 -6.08 14.52
N CYS A 177 -6.72 -6.84 14.89
CA CYS A 177 -5.37 -6.32 15.11
C CYS A 177 -4.58 -6.39 13.79
N LEU A 178 -4.39 -5.24 13.12
CA LEU A 178 -3.65 -5.10 11.86
C LEU A 178 -2.55 -4.04 12.01
N PRO A 179 -1.54 -4.29 12.88
CA PRO A 179 -0.58 -3.27 13.29
C PRO A 179 0.20 -2.67 12.11
N GLU A 180 0.54 -3.46 11.08
CA GLU A 180 1.31 -2.95 9.95
C GLU A 180 0.48 -2.07 9.02
N THR A 181 -0.79 -2.42 8.85
CA THR A 181 -1.77 -1.60 8.14
C THR A 181 -1.96 -0.25 8.83
N GLU A 182 -2.13 -0.24 10.15
CA GLU A 182 -2.31 0.99 10.93
C GLU A 182 -1.07 1.86 10.86
N ARG A 183 0.11 1.26 11.09
CA ARG A 183 1.39 1.93 10.99
C ARG A 183 1.62 2.54 9.60
N ALA A 184 1.32 1.80 8.54
CA ALA A 184 1.42 2.32 7.18
C ALA A 184 0.46 3.51 6.93
N ALA A 185 -0.78 3.46 7.43
CA ALA A 185 -1.72 4.58 7.29
C ALA A 185 -1.26 5.85 8.03
N ASP A 186 -0.55 5.66 9.13
CA ASP A 186 -0.03 6.76 9.96
C ASP A 186 1.26 7.37 9.41
N GLU A 187 2.11 6.58 8.74
CA GLU A 187 3.45 7.02 8.36
C GLU A 187 3.63 7.30 6.86
N THR A 188 2.80 6.73 5.98
CA THR A 188 3.08 6.79 4.53
C THR A 188 2.75 8.13 3.90
N LEU A 189 3.59 8.56 2.96
CA LEU A 189 3.37 9.72 2.11
C LEU A 189 3.82 9.40 0.68
N ALA A 190 2.94 9.64 -0.30
CA ALA A 190 3.29 9.51 -1.71
C ALA A 190 3.88 10.84 -2.21
N LEU A 191 5.10 10.78 -2.72
CA LEU A 191 5.78 11.88 -3.41
C LEU A 191 5.62 11.73 -4.93
N PRO A 192 5.70 12.82 -5.71
CA PRO A 192 5.53 12.75 -7.15
C PRO A 192 6.73 12.09 -7.83
N VAL A 193 6.44 11.26 -8.84
CA VAL A 193 7.43 10.54 -9.68
C VAL A 193 6.99 10.49 -11.16
N ASP A 194 5.93 11.22 -11.49
CA ASP A 194 5.26 11.17 -12.78
C ASP A 194 6.10 11.80 -13.91
N ALA A 195 5.57 11.69 -15.13
CA ALA A 195 6.22 12.11 -16.37
C ALA A 195 6.62 13.60 -16.41
N SER A 196 5.95 14.48 -15.67
CA SER A 196 6.19 15.93 -15.70
C SER A 196 7.39 16.36 -14.84
N LEU A 197 7.87 15.48 -13.96
CA LEU A 197 8.84 15.85 -12.94
C LEU A 197 10.22 16.19 -13.54
N THR A 198 10.64 17.44 -13.37
CA THR A 198 11.96 17.92 -13.80
C THR A 198 13.04 17.63 -12.75
N ARG A 199 14.31 17.74 -13.13
CA ARG A 199 15.43 17.64 -12.18
C ARG A 199 15.35 18.70 -11.07
N ARG A 200 14.88 19.91 -11.40
CA ARG A 200 14.68 20.99 -10.42
C ARG A 200 13.59 20.63 -9.41
N ASP A 201 12.52 20.00 -9.86
CA ASP A 201 11.44 19.56 -8.96
C ASP A 201 11.92 18.43 -8.04
N MET A 202 12.66 17.45 -8.56
CA MET A 202 13.28 16.41 -7.73
C MET A 202 14.25 16.98 -6.69
N GLN A 203 15.05 17.99 -7.05
CA GLN A 203 15.92 18.68 -6.09
C GLN A 203 15.11 19.41 -5.01
N ARG A 204 13.98 20.03 -5.37
CA ARG A 204 13.06 20.67 -4.41
C ARG A 204 12.49 19.65 -3.44
N ILE A 205 12.07 18.48 -3.94
CA ILE A 205 11.56 17.37 -3.11
C ILE A 205 12.61 16.90 -2.12
N VAL A 206 13.83 16.60 -2.61
CA VAL A 206 14.95 16.16 -1.77
C VAL A 206 15.26 17.18 -0.68
N SER A 207 15.39 18.45 -1.07
CA SER A 207 15.71 19.54 -0.12
C SER A 207 14.63 19.67 0.96
N ALA A 208 13.35 19.67 0.56
CA ALA A 208 12.23 19.78 1.49
C ALA A 208 12.15 18.60 2.46
N CYS A 209 12.25 17.37 1.95
CA CYS A 209 12.16 16.17 2.79
C CYS A 209 13.33 16.09 3.78
N ASN A 210 14.55 16.33 3.31
CA ASN A 210 15.75 16.23 4.15
C ASN A 210 15.76 17.31 5.25
N ALA A 211 15.33 18.54 4.93
CA ALA A 211 15.22 19.61 5.92
C ALA A 211 14.18 19.31 7.01
N LEU A 212 13.05 18.70 6.65
CA LEU A 212 11.98 18.37 7.59
C LEU A 212 12.26 17.12 8.40
N GLY A 213 12.87 16.09 7.80
CA GLY A 213 13.18 14.83 8.50
C GLY A 213 14.17 15.00 9.65
N GLY A 214 15.08 15.98 9.54
CA GLY A 214 15.96 16.35 10.65
C GLY A 214 15.22 16.89 11.89
N LEU A 215 13.97 17.32 11.74
CA LEU A 215 13.14 17.87 12.83
C LEU A 215 12.25 16.81 13.49
N LEU A 216 12.03 15.67 12.84
CA LEU A 216 11.17 14.57 13.29
C LEU A 216 12.05 13.39 13.70
N GLN A 217 12.82 13.56 14.76
CA GLN A 217 13.50 12.45 15.42
C GLN A 217 12.51 11.78 16.38
N PRO A 218 12.45 10.43 16.47
CA PRO A 218 11.65 9.76 17.48
C PRO A 218 12.03 10.29 18.86
N ALA A 219 11.05 10.71 19.65
CA ALA A 219 11.28 10.95 21.06
C ALA A 219 11.51 9.58 21.71
N PHE A 220 12.77 9.25 21.97
CA PHE A 220 13.13 8.13 22.85
C PHE A 220 12.72 8.47 24.28
#